data_AF-A0A9X2S4Z9-F1
#
_entry.id   AF-A0A9X2S4Z9-F1
#
_cell.length_a   1.000
_cell.length_b   1.000
_cell.length_c   1.000
_cell.angle_alpha   90.00
_cell.angle_beta   90.00
_cell.angle_gamma   90.00
#
_symmetry.space_group_name_H-M   'P 1'
#
loop_
_entity.id
_entity.type
_entity.pdbx_description
1 polymer ?
#
loop_
_entity_poly.entity_id
_entity_poly.type
_entity_poly.pdbx_seq_one_letter_code
_entity_poly.pdbx_strand_id
1 'polypeptide(L)'
;MPNGRNSLLAFYKPFRVIGDIEVVKNQSSTGTIQAFSTCYCLAISMEKVRLELTKDRKFLKFTCESLAEKLAAVSMNRSINLLYPLENRLSSYINESLVYEENTYIDFDENLINIAE
;
A
#
# COMPACT_ATOMS: atom_id res chain seq x y z
N MET A 1 8.42 -18.38 -7.36
CA MET A 1 7.54 -17.55 -8.21
C MET A 1 8.10 -17.56 -9.62
N PRO A 2 7.28 -17.77 -10.66
CA PRO A 2 7.78 -17.79 -12.03
C PRO A 2 8.36 -16.41 -12.35
N ASN A 3 9.67 -16.36 -12.61
CA ASN A 3 10.46 -15.20 -13.09
C ASN A 3 11.15 -14.30 -12.04
N GLY A 4 11.02 -14.53 -10.73
CA GLY A 4 11.85 -13.86 -9.70
C GLY A 4 11.68 -12.33 -9.58
N ARG A 5 10.64 -11.75 -10.17
CA ARG A 5 10.36 -10.30 -10.10
C ARG A 5 9.46 -9.99 -8.90
N ASN A 6 9.93 -9.10 -8.03
CA ASN A 6 9.12 -8.52 -6.96
C ASN A 6 8.37 -7.30 -7.51
N SER A 7 7.10 -7.15 -7.14
CA SER A 7 6.30 -5.98 -7.49
C SER A 7 5.92 -5.24 -6.22
N LEU A 8 6.25 -3.95 -6.14
CA LEU A 8 5.85 -3.12 -5.01
C LEU A 8 4.36 -2.83 -5.10
N LEU A 9 3.62 -3.17 -4.04
CA LEU A 9 2.17 -2.98 -3.97
C LEU A 9 1.79 -1.59 -3.45
N ALA A 10 2.44 -1.12 -2.38
CA ALA A 10 2.17 0.17 -1.76
C ALA A 10 3.27 0.54 -0.75
N PHE A 11 3.42 1.84 -0.51
CA PHE A 11 4.06 2.36 0.70
C PHE A 11 3.02 2.60 1.80
N TYR A 12 3.35 2.26 3.04
CA TYR A 12 2.44 2.41 4.19
C TYR A 12 2.93 3.52 5.13
N LYS A 13 2.03 4.44 5.50
CA LYS A 13 2.24 5.45 6.56
C LYS A 13 1.46 5.07 7.82
N PRO A 14 1.93 5.37 9.03
CA PRO A 14 1.15 5.13 10.25
C PRO A 14 -0.16 5.94 10.28
N PHE A 15 -1.26 5.44 10.86
CA PHE A 15 -1.47 4.09 11.37
C PHE A 15 -2.10 3.20 10.30
N ARG A 16 -1.55 2.00 10.06
CA ARG A 16 -2.08 1.04 9.07
C ARG A 16 -2.15 -0.36 9.65
N VAL A 17 -3.27 -1.03 9.40
CA VAL A 17 -3.48 -2.42 9.78
C VAL A 17 -2.88 -3.33 8.73
N ILE A 18 -2.21 -4.39 9.17
CA ILE A 18 -1.63 -5.42 8.33
C ILE A 18 -2.13 -6.77 8.86
N GLY A 19 -2.43 -7.72 7.97
CA GLY A 19 -2.98 -9.02 8.34
C GLY A 19 -4.51 -9.10 8.32
N ASP A 20 -5.22 -8.03 7.97
CA ASP A 20 -6.68 -8.00 7.93
C ASP A 20 -7.28 -8.96 6.89
N ILE A 21 -6.65 -9.07 5.72
CA ILE A 21 -7.05 -10.05 4.69
C ILE A 21 -6.85 -11.48 5.22
N GLU A 22 -5.68 -11.77 5.78
CA GLU A 22 -5.31 -13.08 6.31
C GLU A 22 -6.18 -13.52 7.49
N VAL A 23 -6.58 -12.57 8.34
CA VAL A 23 -7.55 -12.81 9.42
C VAL A 23 -8.91 -13.17 8.85
N VAL A 24 -9.45 -12.34 7.95
CA VAL A 24 -10.83 -12.49 7.43
C VAL A 24 -10.97 -13.70 6.52
N LYS A 25 -9.98 -13.97 5.67
CA LYS A 25 -10.00 -15.07 4.70
C LYS A 25 -9.43 -16.38 5.24
N ASN A 26 -8.84 -16.37 6.45
CA ASN A 26 -8.13 -17.51 7.01
C ASN A 26 -7.10 -18.11 6.04
N GLN A 27 -6.31 -17.25 5.39
CA GLN A 27 -5.32 -17.62 4.39
C GLN A 27 -3.92 -17.17 4.79
N SER A 28 -2.90 -17.75 4.16
CA SER A 28 -1.52 -17.29 4.28
C SER A 28 -1.31 -15.96 3.55
N SER A 29 -0.31 -15.19 3.99
CA SER A 29 0.09 -13.95 3.33
C SER A 29 0.53 -14.22 1.89
N THR A 30 0.05 -13.39 0.96
CA THR A 30 0.39 -13.50 -0.46
C THR A 30 1.61 -12.67 -0.86
N GLY A 31 2.13 -11.86 0.07
CA GLY A 31 3.27 -10.99 -0.15
C GLY A 31 4.14 -10.85 1.10
N THR A 32 5.23 -10.10 0.95
CA THR A 32 6.14 -9.73 2.03
C THR A 32 5.97 -8.26 2.39
N ILE A 33 6.31 -7.93 3.62
CA ILE A 33 6.30 -6.57 4.14
C ILE A 33 7.67 -6.31 4.72
N GLN A 34 8.23 -5.17 4.36
CA GLN A 34 9.55 -4.76 4.80
C GLN A 34 9.46 -3.35 5.39
N ALA A 35 10.07 -3.17 6.56
CA ALA A 35 10.23 -1.86 7.15
C ALA A 35 11.33 -1.09 6.39
N PHE A 36 11.00 0.12 5.93
CA PHE A 36 11.96 0.99 5.25
C PHE A 36 12.86 1.76 6.24
N SER A 37 12.33 2.04 7.43
CA SER A 37 13.04 2.68 8.54
C SER A 37 12.62 2.04 9.88
N THR A 38 13.24 2.45 10.98
CA THR A 38 12.83 1.99 12.33
C THR A 38 11.37 2.34 12.57
N CYS A 39 10.53 1.31 12.79
CA CYS A 39 9.11 1.47 13.06
C CYS A 39 8.67 0.67 14.29
N TYR A 40 7.61 1.15 14.94
CA TYR A 40 6.96 0.45 16.05
C TYR A 40 5.66 -0.18 15.57
N CYS A 41 5.47 -1.46 15.88
CA CYS A 41 4.29 -2.22 15.49
C CYS A 41 3.53 -2.70 16.72
N LEU A 42 2.21 -2.59 16.67
CA LEU A 42 1.33 -3.26 17.62
C LEU A 42 0.94 -4.62 17.03
N ALA A 43 1.32 -5.70 17.71
CA ALA A 43 1.05 -7.05 17.26
C ALA A 43 -0.08 -7.70 18.09
N ILE A 44 -0.92 -8.47 17.41
CA ILE A 44 -1.95 -9.30 18.03
C ILE A 44 -1.93 -10.69 17.40
N SER A 45 -2.16 -11.73 18.22
CA SER A 45 -2.21 -13.11 17.72
C SER A 45 -3.34 -13.30 16.72
N MET A 46 -3.03 -13.81 15.53
CA MET A 46 -4.01 -14.12 14.48
C MET A 46 -5.08 -15.11 14.96
N GLU A 47 -4.69 -16.07 15.80
CA GLU A 47 -5.61 -17.03 16.41
C GLU A 47 -6.65 -16.33 17.29
N LYS A 48 -6.18 -15.44 18.18
CA LYS A 48 -7.06 -14.66 19.06
C LYS A 48 -8.00 -13.77 18.28
N VAL A 49 -7.50 -13.10 17.25
CA VAL A 49 -8.33 -12.26 16.38
C VAL A 49 -9.43 -13.10 15.73
N ARG A 50 -9.10 -14.27 15.18
CA ARG A 50 -10.05 -15.16 14.52
C ARG A 50 -11.10 -15.72 15.47
N LEU A 51 -10.74 -16.09 16.69
CA LEU A 51 -11.66 -16.71 17.65
C LEU A 51 -12.59 -15.71 18.34
N GLU A 52 -12.08 -14.53 18.66
CA GLU A 52 -12.76 -13.53 19.50
C GLU A 52 -13.16 -12.29 18.71
N LEU A 53 -12.21 -11.65 18.04
CA LEU A 53 -12.39 -10.30 17.50
C LEU A 53 -13.17 -10.25 16.19
N THR A 54 -13.18 -11.32 15.40
CA THR A 54 -14.06 -11.42 14.22
C THR A 54 -15.55 -11.43 14.60
N LYS A 55 -15.88 -11.80 15.85
CA LYS A 55 -17.23 -11.77 16.41
C LYS A 55 -17.55 -10.43 17.09
N ASP A 56 -16.55 -9.60 17.35
CA ASP A 56 -16.74 -8.27 17.89
C ASP A 56 -17.13 -7.29 16.78
N ARG A 57 -18.31 -6.67 16.92
CA ARG A 57 -18.85 -5.76 15.90
C ARG A 57 -17.98 -4.52 15.67
N LYS A 58 -17.31 -4.00 16.71
CA LYS A 58 -16.47 -2.80 16.58
C LYS A 58 -15.20 -3.14 15.80
N PHE A 59 -14.56 -4.25 16.14
CA PHE A 59 -13.37 -4.72 15.44
C PHE A 59 -13.70 -5.10 14.00
N LEU A 60 -14.83 -5.76 13.76
CA LEU A 60 -15.26 -6.10 12.41
C LEU A 60 -15.52 -4.85 11.56
N LYS A 61 -16.22 -3.85 12.11
CA LYS A 61 -16.43 -2.57 11.42
C LYS A 61 -15.10 -1.89 11.08
N PHE A 62 -14.19 -1.81 12.04
CA PHE A 62 -12.85 -1.26 11.85
C PHE A 62 -12.08 -1.99 10.74
N THR A 63 -12.15 -3.33 10.72
CA THR A 63 -11.51 -4.16 9.69
C THR A 63 -12.11 -3.89 8.30
N CYS A 64 -13.44 -3.74 8.21
CA CYS A 64 -14.12 -3.41 6.96
C CYS A 64 -13.74 -2.00 6.46
N GLU A 65 -13.64 -1.01 7.34
CA GLU A 65 -13.20 0.35 7.00
C GLU A 65 -11.76 0.33 6.46
N SER A 66 -10.84 -0.37 7.14
CA SER A 66 -9.46 -0.58 6.66
C SER A 66 -9.40 -1.23 5.27
N LEU A 67 -10.21 -2.28 5.04
CA LEU A 67 -10.27 -2.95 3.74
C LEU A 67 -10.85 -2.04 2.64
N ALA A 68 -11.89 -1.26 2.96
CA ALA A 68 -12.50 -0.33 2.02
C ALA A 68 -11.53 0.78 1.60
N GLU A 69 -10.80 1.36 2.54
CA GLU A 69 -9.76 2.36 2.27
C GLU A 69 -8.64 1.79 1.38
N LYS A 70 -8.16 0.59 1.69
CA LYS A 70 -7.14 -0.10 0.88
C LYS A 70 -7.64 -0.39 -0.54
N LEU A 71 -8.88 -0.85 -0.67
CA LEU A 71 -9.48 -1.12 -1.97
C LEU A 71 -9.62 0.17 -2.80
N ALA A 72 -10.08 1.26 -2.19
CA ALA A 72 -10.17 2.56 -2.86
C ALA A 72 -8.79 3.05 -3.32
N ALA A 73 -7.77 2.95 -2.47
CA ALA A 73 -6.40 3.31 -2.83
C ALA A 73 -5.83 2.46 -3.98
N VAL A 74 -6.01 1.13 -3.92
CA VAL A 74 -5.57 0.24 -5.00
C VAL A 74 -6.32 0.53 -6.30
N SER A 75 -7.63 0.79 -6.24
CA SER A 75 -8.43 1.12 -7.42
C SER A 75 -7.98 2.45 -8.03
N MET A 76 -7.72 3.47 -7.22
CA MET A 76 -7.22 4.75 -7.70
C MET A 76 -5.84 4.59 -8.37
N ASN A 77 -4.93 3.88 -7.71
CA ASN A 77 -3.60 3.58 -8.27
C ASN A 77 -3.70 2.79 -9.58
N ARG A 78 -4.64 1.85 -9.71
CA ARG A 78 -4.90 1.13 -10.96
C ARG A 78 -5.37 2.07 -12.06
N SER A 79 -6.32 2.96 -11.77
CA SER A 79 -6.80 3.97 -12.71
C SER A 79 -5.66 4.89 -13.16
N ILE A 80 -4.85 5.39 -12.22
CA ILE A 80 -3.68 6.23 -12.56
C ILE A 80 -2.71 5.46 -13.46
N ASN A 81 -2.40 4.22 -13.12
CA ASN A 81 -1.50 3.36 -13.89
C ASN A 81 -1.99 3.06 -15.31
N LEU A 82 -3.30 3.10 -15.54
CA LEU A 82 -3.89 2.88 -16.86
C LEU A 82 -3.99 4.19 -17.67
N LEU A 83 -4.30 5.30 -17.01
CA LEU A 83 -4.73 6.54 -17.66
C LEU A 83 -3.62 7.57 -17.85
N TYR A 84 -2.54 7.54 -17.06
CA TYR A 84 -1.47 8.54 -17.13
C TYR A 84 -0.23 8.02 -17.88
N PRO A 85 0.45 8.88 -18.66
CA PRO A 85 1.74 8.58 -19.27
C PRO A 85 2.77 8.06 -18.25
N LEU A 86 3.77 7.31 -18.73
CA LEU A 86 4.76 6.68 -17.86
C LEU A 86 5.57 7.71 -17.06
N GLU A 87 5.87 8.84 -17.67
CA GLU A 87 6.65 9.96 -17.12
C GLU A 87 6.00 10.51 -15.86
N ASN A 88 4.69 10.79 -15.91
CA ASN A 88 3.93 11.32 -14.77
C ASN A 88 3.83 10.30 -13.63
N ARG A 89 3.75 9.01 -13.96
CA ARG A 89 3.74 7.93 -12.96
C ARG A 89 5.09 7.74 -12.29
N LEU A 90 6.17 7.84 -13.07
CA LEU A 90 7.54 7.77 -12.57
C LEU A 90 7.85 8.94 -11.63
N SER A 91 7.47 10.16 -12.03
CA SER A 91 7.57 11.36 -11.19
C SER A 91 6.82 11.19 -9.87
N SER A 92 5.56 10.74 -9.92
CA SER A 92 4.75 10.50 -8.71
C SER A 92 5.39 9.47 -7.78
N TYR A 93 5.99 8.40 -8.33
CA TYR A 93 6.68 7.37 -7.57
C TYR A 93 7.94 7.90 -6.89
N ILE A 94 8.78 8.62 -7.63
CA ILE A 94 9.99 9.26 -7.10
C ILE A 94 9.59 10.21 -5.96
N ASN A 95 8.59 11.05 -6.19
CA ASN A 95 8.12 11.99 -5.18
C ASN A 95 7.60 11.27 -3.93
N GLU A 96 6.79 10.21 -4.08
CA GLU A 96 6.32 9.45 -2.92
C GLU A 96 7.48 8.84 -2.13
N SER A 97 8.51 8.31 -2.81
CA SER A 97 9.71 7.78 -2.15
C SER A 97 10.57 8.85 -1.46
N LEU A 98 10.69 10.04 -2.04
CA LEU A 98 11.46 11.14 -1.47
C LEU A 98 10.79 11.74 -0.24
N VAL A 99 9.46 11.88 -0.25
CA VAL A 99 8.69 12.34 0.92
C VAL A 99 8.90 11.42 2.15
N TYR A 100 9.35 10.18 1.97
CA TYR A 100 9.76 9.32 3.08
C TYR A 100 11.16 9.62 3.63
N GLU A 101 12.08 10.16 2.82
CA GLU A 101 13.47 10.44 3.22
C GLU A 101 13.67 11.90 3.65
N GLU A 102 13.14 12.88 2.92
CA GLU A 102 13.22 14.32 3.24
C GLU A 102 12.02 15.09 2.65
N ASN A 103 11.64 16.22 3.25
CA ASN A 103 10.49 17.07 2.86
C ASN A 103 10.70 17.80 1.50
N THR A 104 11.23 17.12 0.50
CA THR A 104 11.67 17.69 -0.77
C THR A 104 10.65 17.33 -1.85
N TYR A 105 9.83 18.31 -2.23
CA TYR A 105 8.91 18.22 -3.37
C TYR A 105 9.66 18.54 -4.67
N ILE A 106 9.64 17.62 -5.63
CA ILE A 106 10.21 17.86 -6.97
C ILE A 106 9.05 18.06 -7.95
N ASP A 107 8.92 19.28 -8.45
CA ASP A 107 7.96 19.62 -9.49
C ASP A 107 8.53 19.20 -10.85
N PHE A 108 7.83 18.31 -11.54
CA PHE A 108 8.17 17.92 -12.91
C PHE A 108 7.26 18.73 -13.83
N ASP A 109 7.81 19.82 -14.36
CA ASP A 109 7.12 20.71 -15.29
C ASP A 109 6.62 19.90 -16.51
N GLU A 110 5.30 19.90 -16.75
CA GLU A 110 4.55 18.98 -17.62
C GLU A 110 4.75 19.21 -19.14
N ASN A 111 5.96 19.55 -19.60
CA ASN A 111 6.22 19.69 -21.03
C ASN A 111 7.57 19.10 -21.46
N LEU A 112 7.61 17.77 -21.55
CA LEU A 112 8.69 17.03 -22.22
C LEU A 112 8.24 16.46 -23.58
N ILE A 113 7.51 17.26 -24.37
CA ILE A 113 7.15 16.92 -25.77
C ILE A 113 8.39 16.92 -26.71
N ASN A 114 9.58 17.31 -26.25
CA ASN A 114 10.75 17.49 -27.12
C ASN A 114 11.88 16.45 -26.98
N ILE A 115 11.62 15.21 -26.56
CA ILE A 115 12.65 14.16 -26.64
C ILE A 115 12.13 12.82 -27.21
N ALA A 116 11.21 12.93 -28.17
CA ALA A 116 10.92 11.84 -29.09
C ALA A 116 11.51 12.18 -30.48
N GLU A 117 12.84 12.08 -30.58
CA GLU A 117 13.54 11.63 -31.80
C GLU A 117 14.38 10.40 -31.44
#